data_AF-A0A139WVW9-F1
#
_entry.id   AF-A0A139WVW9-F1
#
_cell.length_a   1.000
_cell.length_b   1.000
_cell.length_c   1.000
_cell.angle_alpha   90.00
_cell.angle_beta   90.00
_cell.angle_gamma   90.00
#
_symmetry.space_group_name_H-M   'P 1'
#
loop_
_entity.id
_entity.type
_entity.pdbx_description
1 polymer ?
#
loop_
_entity_poly.entity_id
_entity_poly.type
_entity_poly.pdbx_seq_one_letter_code
_entity_poly.pdbx_strand_id
1 'polypeptide(L)'
;MNELVQRLSEGEHPVEASLRPEKTATALKECIDRGYVHIKFTNTRGGTDLGVTLDPEASNFKEADFENQKGQVHIVGNLTLNYVKVRCIADINLATLEGKGHLEPVEV
;
A
#
# COMPACT_ATOMS: atom_id res chain seq x y z
N MET A 1 -4.25 -15.81 -15.57
CA MET A 1 -3.89 -14.82 -14.54
C MET A 1 -3.22 -15.55 -13.37
N ASN A 2 -2.25 -14.95 -12.68
CA ASN A 2 -1.58 -15.59 -11.54
C ASN A 2 -2.53 -15.69 -10.34
N GLU A 3 -2.58 -16.83 -9.63
CA GLU A 3 -3.53 -17.08 -8.53
C GLU A 3 -3.43 -16.06 -7.39
N LEU A 4 -2.22 -15.61 -7.05
CA LEU A 4 -2.03 -14.61 -6.00
C LEU A 4 -2.59 -13.25 -6.45
N VAL A 5 -2.31 -12.86 -7.70
CA VAL A 5 -2.83 -11.61 -8.28
C VAL A 5 -4.36 -11.65 -8.31
N GLN A 6 -4.95 -12.73 -8.82
CA GLN A 6 -6.39 -12.90 -8.84
C GLN A 6 -6.98 -12.76 -7.43
N ARG A 7 -6.45 -13.53 -6.47
CA ARG A 7 -6.94 -13.49 -5.09
C ARG A 7 -6.85 -12.09 -4.47
N LEU A 8 -5.76 -11.37 -4.69
CA LEU A 8 -5.56 -10.02 -4.15
C LEU A 8 -6.32 -8.94 -4.94
N SER A 9 -6.91 -9.28 -6.09
CA SER A 9 -7.78 -8.40 -6.86
C SER A 9 -9.26 -8.61 -6.53
N GLU A 10 -9.60 -9.68 -5.79
CA GLU A 10 -10.96 -10.05 -5.44
C GLU A 10 -11.31 -9.55 -4.03
N GLY A 11 -11.84 -8.33 -3.98
CA GLY A 11 -12.29 -7.68 -2.74
C GLY A 11 -11.18 -6.97 -1.98
N GLU A 12 -11.48 -6.62 -0.72
CA GLU A 12 -10.59 -5.84 0.14
C GLU A 12 -9.82 -6.75 1.10
N HIS A 13 -8.51 -6.53 1.21
CA HIS A 13 -7.63 -7.33 2.07
C HIS A 13 -7.00 -6.47 3.17
N PRO A 14 -6.76 -7.02 4.37
CA PRO A 14 -6.02 -6.31 5.40
C PRO A 14 -4.58 -6.09 4.97
N VAL A 15 -4.12 -4.85 5.11
CA VAL A 15 -2.77 -4.41 4.79
C VAL A 15 -2.13 -3.66 5.94
N GLU A 16 -0.80 -3.65 5.99
CA GLU A 16 0.00 -2.78 6.86
C GLU A 16 1.07 -2.04 6.04
N ALA A 17 1.43 -0.82 6.46
CA ALA A 17 2.64 -0.17 5.96
C ALA A 17 3.86 -0.91 6.54
N SER A 18 4.64 -1.55 5.67
CA SER A 18 5.82 -2.33 6.09
C SER A 18 7.02 -1.39 6.21
N LEU A 19 7.14 -0.76 7.37
CA LEU A 19 8.19 0.21 7.66
C LEU A 19 9.31 -0.43 8.47
N ARG A 20 10.56 -0.07 8.15
CA ARG A 20 11.75 -0.46 8.92
C ARG A 20 12.76 0.70 8.97
N PRO A 21 13.52 0.85 10.07
CA PRO A 21 13.43 0.05 11.31
C PRO A 21 12.24 0.42 12.20
N GLU A 22 11.73 1.65 12.09
CA GLU A 22 10.68 2.19 12.93
C GLU A 22 9.33 2.16 12.21
N LYS A 23 8.27 1.79 12.95
CA LYS A 23 6.88 1.82 12.46
C LYS A 23 6.18 3.08 12.96
N THR A 24 6.42 4.20 12.29
CA THR A 24 5.83 5.50 12.66
C THR A 24 5.20 6.20 11.45
N ALA A 25 4.22 7.08 11.69
CA ALA A 25 3.64 7.89 10.63
C ALA A 25 4.69 8.77 9.92
N THR A 26 5.69 9.26 10.66
CA THR A 26 6.84 9.99 10.09
C THR A 26 7.61 9.14 9.10
N ALA A 27 7.94 7.88 9.45
CA ALA A 27 8.62 6.98 8.53
C ALA A 27 7.78 6.68 7.27
N LEU A 28 6.46 6.53 7.42
CA LEU A 28 5.55 6.40 6.27
C LEU A 28 5.59 7.65 5.38
N LYS A 29 5.56 8.85 5.98
CA LYS A 29 5.68 10.11 5.26
C LYS A 29 6.98 10.18 4.45
N GLU A 30 8.10 9.79 5.04
CA GLU A 30 9.39 9.78 4.34
C GLU A 30 9.41 8.82 3.14
N CYS A 31 8.73 7.68 3.22
CA CYS A 31 8.57 6.77 2.09
C CYS A 31 7.69 7.41 1.00
N ILE A 32 6.60 8.07 1.40
CA ILE A 32 5.71 8.79 0.48
C ILE A 32 6.46 9.91 -0.24
N ASP A 33 7.23 10.72 0.48
CA ASP A 33 8.03 11.82 -0.08
C ASP A 33 9.09 11.31 -1.08
N ARG A 34 9.58 10.07 -0.91
CA ARG A 34 10.50 9.41 -1.85
C ARG A 34 9.79 8.79 -3.07
N GLY A 35 8.46 8.76 -3.08
CA GLY A 35 7.66 8.18 -4.16
C GLY A 35 7.61 6.65 -4.16
N TYR A 36 7.99 6.00 -3.06
CA TYR A 36 8.06 4.54 -2.98
C TYR A 36 7.76 4.03 -1.57
N VAL A 37 6.81 3.11 -1.45
CA VAL A 37 6.33 2.56 -0.18
C VAL A 37 6.30 1.03 -0.22
N HIS A 38 6.39 0.41 0.95
CA HIS A 38 6.15 -1.03 1.10
C HIS A 38 4.79 -1.27 1.75
N ILE A 39 3.94 -2.02 1.05
CA ILE A 39 2.60 -2.40 1.52
C ILE A 39 2.56 -3.91 1.69
N LYS A 40 2.20 -4.37 2.89
CA LYS A 40 2.15 -5.79 3.19
C LYS A 40 0.72 -6.27 3.36
N PHE A 41 0.31 -7.21 2.51
CA PHE A 41 -0.94 -7.94 2.66
C PHE A 41 -0.75 -9.00 3.75
N THR A 42 -1.44 -8.84 4.88
CA THR A 42 -1.15 -9.60 6.10
C THR A 42 -1.82 -10.98 6.12
N ASN A 43 -2.96 -11.14 5.44
CA ASN A 43 -3.71 -12.40 5.40
C ASN A 43 -3.29 -13.35 4.26
N THR A 44 -2.02 -13.30 3.87
CA THR A 44 -1.43 -14.27 2.95
C THR A 44 -0.49 -15.20 3.72
N ARG A 45 -0.17 -16.39 3.18
CA ARG A 45 0.71 -17.35 3.87
C ARG A 45 2.12 -16.76 4.00
N GLY A 46 2.49 -16.30 5.19
CA GLY A 46 3.76 -15.63 5.48
C GLY A 46 3.76 -14.12 5.25
N GLY A 47 2.63 -13.55 4.81
CA GLY A 47 2.53 -12.16 4.37
C GLY A 47 3.09 -11.94 2.95
N THR A 48 2.53 -10.97 2.24
CA THR A 48 3.02 -10.56 0.92
C THR A 48 3.40 -9.10 1.00
N ASP A 49 4.71 -8.84 1.09
CA ASP A 49 5.29 -7.51 1.16
C ASP A 49 5.61 -7.03 -0.26
N LEU A 50 5.00 -5.92 -0.66
CA LEU A 50 5.05 -5.40 -2.01
C LEU A 50 5.65 -4.00 -2.01
N GLY A 51 6.71 -3.83 -2.80
CA GLY A 51 7.25 -2.53 -3.15
C GLY A 51 6.38 -1.83 -4.19
N VAL A 52 5.85 -0.67 -3.84
CA VAL A 52 4.89 0.08 -4.66
C VAL A 52 5.49 1.42 -5.05
N THR A 53 5.63 1.66 -6.35
CA THR A 53 6.02 2.98 -6.87
C THR A 53 4.78 3.85 -6.93
N LEU A 54 4.76 4.94 -6.17
CA LEU A 54 3.58 5.78 -6.00
C LEU A 54 3.17 6.47 -7.30
N ASP A 55 1.86 6.61 -7.46
CA ASP A 55 1.19 7.48 -8.42
C ASP A 55 0.68 8.71 -7.63
N PRO A 56 1.39 9.86 -7.67
CA PRO A 56 1.03 11.03 -6.87
C PRO A 56 -0.28 11.68 -7.31
N GLU A 57 -0.72 11.47 -8.55
CA GLU A 57 -1.98 12.04 -9.07
C GLU A 57 -3.19 11.25 -8.60
N ALA A 58 -3.03 9.92 -8.46
CA ALA A 58 -4.09 9.04 -7.97
C ALA A 58 -4.10 8.90 -6.44
N SER A 59 -2.99 9.18 -5.76
CA SER A 59 -2.91 9.12 -4.29
C SER A 59 -3.50 10.37 -3.62
N ASN A 60 -4.00 10.23 -2.40
CA ASN A 60 -4.51 11.34 -1.61
C ASN A 60 -3.98 11.32 -0.17
N PHE A 61 -3.29 12.40 0.20
CA PHE A 61 -2.67 12.59 1.51
C PHE A 61 -3.21 13.82 2.26
N LYS A 62 -4.28 14.45 1.77
CA LYS A 62 -4.76 15.75 2.30
C LYS A 62 -5.30 15.66 3.74
N GLU A 63 -5.87 14.53 4.11
CA GLU A 63 -6.44 14.30 5.44
C GLU A 63 -5.43 13.73 6.45
N ALA A 64 -4.18 13.57 6.02
CA ALA A 64 -3.13 12.93 6.79
C ALA A 64 -2.38 13.95 7.66
N ASP A 65 -2.47 13.78 8.98
CA ASP A 65 -1.65 14.49 9.95
C ASP A 65 -0.56 13.54 10.47
N PHE A 66 0.57 13.52 9.77
CA PHE A 66 1.70 12.64 10.10
C PHE A 66 2.39 13.02 11.41
N GLU A 67 2.34 14.30 11.81
CA GLU A 67 2.95 14.77 13.06
C GLU A 67 2.19 14.26 14.28
N ASN A 68 0.85 14.28 14.21
CA ASN A 68 -0.01 13.82 15.30
C ASN A 68 -0.52 12.38 15.12
N GLN A 69 -0.10 11.67 14.07
CA GLN A 69 -0.53 10.30 13.73
C GLN A 69 -2.05 10.16 13.60
N LYS A 70 -2.70 11.12 12.93
CA LYS A 70 -4.16 11.17 12.77
C LYS A 70 -4.57 11.18 11.31
N GLY A 71 -5.76 10.64 11.07
CA GLY A 71 -6.35 10.55 9.73
C GLY A 71 -5.89 9.31 8.98
N GLN A 72 -6.05 9.35 7.66
CA GLN A 72 -5.75 8.26 6.76
C GLN A 72 -5.05 8.77 5.50
N VAL A 73 -4.32 7.87 4.85
CA VAL A 73 -3.72 8.09 3.54
C VAL A 73 -4.33 7.12 2.54
N HIS A 74 -4.66 7.63 1.35
CA HIS A 74 -5.00 6.81 0.19
C HIS A 74 -3.76 6.69 -0.69
N ILE A 75 -3.24 5.47 -0.78
CA ILE A 75 -2.02 5.13 -1.52
C ILE A 75 -2.41 4.40 -2.79
N VAL A 76 -1.97 4.95 -3.92
CA VAL A 76 -2.08 4.29 -5.23
C VAL A 76 -0.69 4.22 -5.84
N GLY A 77 -0.35 3.08 -6.42
CA GLY A 77 0.90 2.95 -7.15
C GLY A 77 1.02 1.69 -7.96
N ASN A 78 2.05 1.62 -8.79
CA ASN A 78 2.23 0.53 -9.74
C ASN A 78 3.38 -0.38 -9.34
N LEU A 79 3.25 -1.66 -9.70
CA LEU A 79 4.28 -2.68 -9.53
C LEU A 79 4.08 -3.83 -10.52
N THR A 80 5.06 -4.73 -10.58
CA THR A 80 4.93 -6.00 -11.32
C THR A 80 4.97 -7.15 -10.32
N LEU A 81 3.90 -7.92 -10.25
CA LEU A 81 3.79 -9.11 -9.39
C LEU A 81 3.62 -10.34 -10.25
N ASN A 82 4.53 -11.31 -10.13
CA ASN A 82 4.51 -12.56 -10.90
C ASN A 82 4.31 -12.34 -12.41
N TYR A 83 5.07 -11.39 -12.98
CA TYR A 83 5.03 -10.96 -14.38
C TYR A 83 3.72 -10.27 -14.83
N VAL A 84 2.81 -9.96 -13.91
CA VAL A 84 1.60 -9.19 -14.17
C VAL A 84 1.81 -7.77 -13.69
N LYS A 85 1.61 -6.78 -14.58
CA LYS A 85 1.56 -5.38 -14.18
C LYS A 85 0.27 -5.14 -13.41
N VAL A 86 0.39 -4.60 -12.21
CA VAL A 86 -0.75 -4.33 -11.33
C VAL A 86 -0.60 -2.95 -10.72
N ARG A 87 -1.74 -2.36 -10.37
CA ARG A 87 -1.86 -1.19 -9.52
C ARG A 87 -2.27 -1.65 -8.13
N CYS A 88 -1.54 -1.23 -7.11
CA CYS A 88 -1.91 -1.42 -5.72
C CYS A 88 -2.67 -0.19 -5.24
N ILE A 89 -3.80 -0.43 -4.58
CA ILE A 89 -4.63 0.60 -3.96
C ILE A 89 -4.75 0.21 -2.49
N ALA A 90 -4.44 1.13 -1.59
CA ALA A 90 -4.48 0.89 -0.16
C ALA A 90 -4.85 2.15 0.62
N ASP A 91 -5.82 2.02 1.52
CA ASP A 91 -6.14 3.02 2.53
C ASP A 91 -5.51 2.62 3.86
N ILE A 92 -4.69 3.51 4.44
CA ILE A 92 -3.95 3.24 5.69
C ILE A 92 -4.29 4.30 6.74
N ASN A 93 -4.67 3.84 7.92
CA ASN A 93 -4.86 4.69 9.09
C ASN A 93 -3.50 5.05 9.72
N LEU A 94 -3.24 6.33 9.97
CA LEU A 94 -1.94 6.77 10.49
C LEU A 94 -1.67 6.39 11.95
N ALA A 95 -2.71 6.13 12.75
CA ALA A 95 -2.56 5.75 14.15
C ALA A 95 -2.12 4.30 14.31
N THR A 96 -2.57 3.41 13.42
CA THR A 96 -2.24 1.97 13.47
C THR A 96 -1.22 1.55 12.42
N LEU A 97 -1.07 2.33 11.34
CA LEU A 97 -0.33 1.97 10.12
C LEU A 97 -0.88 0.72 9.43
N GLU A 98 -2.16 0.44 9.66
CA GLU A 98 -2.92 -0.66 9.09
C GLU A 98 -4.14 -0.15 8.31
N GLY A 99 -4.67 -0.98 7.44
CA GLY A 99 -5.93 -0.67 6.76
C GLY A 99 -6.33 -1.75 5.77
N LYS A 100 -6.87 -1.32 4.62
CA LYS A 100 -7.36 -2.23 3.58
C LYS A 100 -6.81 -1.85 2.22
N GLY A 101 -6.67 -2.85 1.36
CA GLY A 101 -6.28 -2.63 -0.02
C GLY A 101 -6.45 -3.87 -0.89
N HIS A 102 -6.26 -3.66 -2.18
CA HIS A 102 -6.37 -4.66 -3.24
C HIS A 102 -5.40 -4.35 -4.39
N LEU A 103 -5.35 -5.27 -5.35
CA LEU A 103 -4.63 -5.10 -6.60
C LEU A 103 -5.61 -4.96 -7.76
N GLU A 104 -5.22 -4.19 -8.76
CA GLU A 104 -5.92 -4.08 -10.04
C GLU A 104 -4.95 -4.44 -11.16
N PRO A 105 -5.22 -5.49 -11.95
CA PRO A 105 -4.45 -5.77 -13.15
C PRO A 105 -4.52 -4.59 -14.13
N VAL A 106 -3.37 -4.16 -14.63
CA VAL A 106 -3.31 -3.14 -15.67
C VAL A 106 -3.30 -3.86 -17.01
N GLU A 107 -4.39 -3.76 -17.78
CA GLU A 107 -4.40 -4.25 -19.15
C GLU A 107 -3.34 -3.48 -19.96
N VAL A 108 -2.54 -4.23 -20.72
CA VAL A 108 -1.47 -3.71 -21.58
C VAL A 108 -1.98 -3.60 -23.01
#